data_AF-A0A7J6WHR1-F1
#
_entry.id   AF-A0A7J6WHR1-F1
#
_cell.length_a   1.000
_cell.length_b   1.000
_cell.length_c   1.000
_cell.angle_alpha   90.00
_cell.angle_beta   90.00
_cell.angle_gamma   90.00
#
_symmetry.space_group_name_H-M   'P 1'
#
loop_
_entity.id
_entity.type
_entity.pdbx_description
1 polymer ?
#
loop_
_entity_poly.entity_id
_entity_poly.type
_entity_poly.pdbx_seq_one_letter_code
_entity_poly.pdbx_strand_id
1 'polypeptide(L)'
;MADVEHQQASLEIEEKEFDYSKRSQWLRAAVLGATDGLISIACIMMGVGSVKKDHKSMIISGFAGLVAGACSMGIGEFVSVYSQLDIERAHMKRVVNAEETNKEA
;
A
#
# COMPACT_ATOMS: atom_id res chain seq x y z
N MET A 1 32.22 43.08 -2.73
CA MET A 1 31.08 43.43 -1.86
C MET A 1 29.89 43.69 -2.76
N ALA A 2 29.39 42.63 -3.39
CA ALA A 2 28.32 42.65 -4.37
C ALA A 2 27.68 41.27 -4.27
N ASP A 3 26.53 41.18 -3.60
CA ASP A 3 25.57 40.07 -3.68
C ASP A 3 24.35 40.41 -2.80
N VAL A 4 23.80 41.61 -3.04
CA VAL A 4 22.51 42.04 -2.48
C VAL A 4 21.74 42.75 -3.60
N GLU A 5 21.55 42.10 -4.75
CA GLU A 5 20.66 42.56 -5.85
C GLU A 5 20.15 41.40 -6.73
N HIS A 6 19.58 40.35 -6.14
CA HIS A 6 18.65 39.47 -6.88
C HIS A 6 17.36 39.26 -6.10
N GLN A 7 16.60 40.34 -6.04
CA GLN A 7 15.18 40.33 -5.77
C GLN A 7 14.42 40.24 -7.10
N GLN A 8 13.46 39.31 -7.13
CA GLN A 8 12.19 39.33 -7.88
C GLN A 8 12.05 38.54 -9.19
N ALA A 9 11.05 37.64 -9.14
CA ALA A 9 10.18 37.17 -10.23
C ALA A 9 10.61 35.94 -11.05
N SER A 10 10.57 34.77 -10.40
CA SER A 10 10.05 33.57 -11.06
C SER A 10 8.65 33.31 -10.48
N LEU A 11 7.61 33.66 -11.24
CA LEU A 11 6.28 33.08 -11.08
C LEU A 11 6.43 31.58 -11.40
N GLU A 12 6.90 30.78 -10.46
CA GLU A 12 6.78 29.33 -10.58
C GLU A 12 5.31 29.00 -10.44
N ILE A 13 4.73 28.77 -11.60
CA ILE A 13 3.47 28.12 -11.87
C ILE A 13 3.21 27.13 -10.73
N GLU A 14 2.11 27.32 -10.00
CA GLU A 14 1.47 26.24 -9.25
C GLU A 14 1.06 25.20 -10.30
N GLU A 15 2.05 24.43 -10.77
CA GLU A 15 1.79 23.26 -11.58
C GLU A 15 1.13 22.35 -10.57
N LYS A 16 -0.19 22.23 -10.69
CA LYS A 16 -0.95 21.16 -10.08
C LYS A 16 -0.37 19.89 -10.69
N GLU A 17 0.76 19.42 -10.18
CA GLU A 17 1.42 18.18 -10.54
C GLU A 17 0.37 17.11 -10.25
N PHE A 18 -0.39 16.78 -11.28
CA PHE A 18 -1.49 15.86 -11.16
C PHE A 18 -0.81 14.56 -10.78
N ASP A 19 -1.08 14.07 -9.57
CA ASP A 19 -0.34 12.96 -8.95
C ASP A 19 -0.65 11.63 -9.68
N TYR A 20 -0.11 11.50 -10.89
CA TYR A 20 -0.25 10.34 -11.77
C TYR A 20 0.39 9.12 -11.12
N SER A 21 1.41 9.32 -10.29
CA SER A 21 2.09 8.28 -9.52
C SER A 21 1.17 7.67 -8.46
N LYS A 22 0.51 8.48 -7.61
CA LYS A 22 -0.52 7.95 -6.71
C LYS A 22 -1.65 7.33 -7.50
N ARG A 23 -2.07 7.94 -8.62
CA ARG A 23 -3.16 7.40 -9.43
C ARG A 23 -2.84 6.00 -9.99
N SER A 24 -1.60 5.80 -10.40
CA SER A 24 -1.10 4.51 -10.89
C SER A 24 -1.01 3.47 -9.78
N GLN A 25 -0.58 3.86 -8.57
CA GLN A 25 -0.46 2.95 -7.43
C GLN A 25 -1.82 2.43 -6.93
N TRP A 26 -2.85 3.28 -6.78
CA TRP A 26 -4.17 2.76 -6.38
C TRP A 26 -4.81 1.92 -7.48
N LEU A 27 -4.60 2.27 -8.76
CA LEU A 27 -5.10 1.47 -9.88
C LEU A 27 -4.44 0.09 -9.91
N ARG A 28 -3.12 0.02 -9.67
CA ARG A 28 -2.39 -1.23 -9.56
C ARG A 28 -2.90 -2.08 -8.40
N ALA A 29 -3.09 -1.48 -7.23
CA ALA A 29 -3.64 -2.17 -6.06
C ALA A 29 -5.08 -2.66 -6.31
N ALA A 30 -5.91 -1.86 -6.98
CA ALA A 30 -7.28 -2.22 -7.33
C ALA A 30 -7.34 -3.35 -8.36
N VAL A 31 -6.50 -3.31 -9.40
CA VAL A 31 -6.42 -4.37 -10.42
C VAL A 31 -5.94 -5.69 -9.80
N LEU A 32 -4.85 -5.65 -9.03
CA LEU A 32 -4.33 -6.85 -8.36
C LEU A 32 -5.35 -7.39 -7.34
N GLY A 33 -6.02 -6.52 -6.60
CA GLY A 33 -7.06 -6.93 -5.67
C GLY A 33 -8.28 -7.53 -6.35
N ALA A 34 -8.69 -6.99 -7.50
CA ALA A 34 -9.77 -7.55 -8.28
C ALA A 34 -9.41 -8.94 -8.82
N THR A 35 -8.19 -9.12 -9.35
CA THR A 35 -7.76 -10.43 -9.88
C THR A 35 -7.63 -11.47 -8.78
N ASP A 36 -7.04 -11.11 -7.65
CA ASP A 36 -6.87 -12.01 -6.51
C ASP A 36 -8.22 -12.38 -5.89
N GLY A 37 -9.12 -11.40 -5.75
CA GLY A 37 -10.47 -11.62 -5.23
C GLY A 37 -11.30 -12.55 -6.12
N LEU A 38 -11.31 -12.34 -7.43
CA LEU A 38 -12.14 -13.10 -8.37
C LEU A 38 -11.69 -14.56 -8.46
N ILE A 39 -10.37 -14.79 -8.56
CA ILE A 39 -9.79 -16.13 -8.61
C ILE A 39 -9.98 -16.85 -7.27
N SER A 40 -9.74 -16.17 -6.15
CA SER A 40 -9.88 -16.77 -4.82
C SER A 40 -11.32 -17.21 -4.54
N ILE A 41 -12.32 -16.37 -4.84
CA ILE A 41 -13.74 -16.70 -4.69
C ILE A 41 -14.12 -17.85 -5.61
N ALA A 42 -13.67 -17.85 -6.87
CA ALA A 42 -13.94 -18.94 -7.81
C ALA A 42 -13.39 -20.28 -7.29
N CYS A 43 -12.15 -20.30 -6.79
CA CYS A 43 -11.54 -21.48 -6.20
C CYS A 43 -12.29 -21.98 -4.96
N ILE A 44 -12.71 -21.09 -4.06
CA ILE A 44 -13.51 -21.44 -2.88
C ILE A 44 -14.86 -22.04 -3.30
N MET A 45 -15.55 -21.41 -4.25
CA MET A 45 -16.83 -21.88 -4.75
C MET A 45 -16.71 -23.25 -5.44
N MET A 46 -15.66 -23.45 -6.25
CA MET A 46 -15.37 -24.75 -6.86
C MET A 46 -15.05 -25.82 -5.81
N GLY A 47 -14.25 -25.50 -4.79
CA GLY A 47 -13.90 -26.42 -3.71
C GLY A 47 -15.11 -26.84 -2.88
N VAL A 48 -15.97 -25.89 -2.50
CA VAL A 48 -17.20 -26.15 -1.76
C VAL A 48 -18.22 -26.91 -2.63
N GLY A 49 -18.35 -26.54 -3.91
CA GLY A 49 -19.24 -27.20 -4.86
C GLY A 49 -18.87 -28.65 -5.16
N SER A 50 -17.58 -29.01 -5.05
CA SER A 50 -17.10 -30.39 -5.16
C SER A 50 -17.63 -31.28 -4.03
N VAL A 51 -17.77 -30.74 -2.82
CA VAL A 51 -18.20 -31.49 -1.62
C VAL A 51 -19.72 -31.43 -1.41
N LYS A 52 -20.34 -30.27 -1.66
CA LYS A 52 -21.79 -30.05 -1.51
C LYS A 52 -22.39 -29.49 -2.80
N LYS A 53 -23.36 -30.21 -3.37
CA LYS A 53 -24.10 -29.78 -4.58
C LYS A 53 -25.20 -28.74 -4.32
N ASP A 54 -25.25 -28.16 -3.13
CA ASP A 54 -26.24 -27.12 -2.79
C ASP A 54 -25.72 -25.73 -3.19
N HIS A 55 -26.45 -25.08 -4.11
CA HIS A 55 -26.15 -23.73 -4.59
C HIS A 55 -26.10 -22.69 -3.47
N LYS A 56 -26.92 -22.85 -2.41
CA LYS A 56 -26.92 -21.91 -1.28
C LYS A 56 -25.59 -21.93 -0.54
N SER A 57 -25.03 -23.13 -0.34
CA SER A 57 -23.73 -23.29 0.34
C SER A 57 -22.59 -22.66 -0.45
N MET A 58 -22.65 -22.71 -1.79
CA MET A 58 -21.64 -22.13 -2.68
C MET A 58 -21.67 -20.60 -2.67
N ILE A 59 -22.86 -20.00 -2.67
CA ILE A 59 -23.01 -18.54 -2.64
C ILE A 59 -22.57 -17.98 -1.27
N ILE A 60 -22.96 -18.65 -0.17
CA ILE A 60 -22.58 -18.22 1.18
C ILE A 60 -21.06 -18.32 1.38
N SER A 61 -20.41 -19.39 0.90
CA SER A 61 -18.96 -19.53 1.01
C SER A 61 -18.21 -18.51 0.17
N GLY A 62 -18.69 -18.22 -1.05
CA GLY A 62 -18.12 -17.19 -1.91
C GLY A 62 -18.23 -15.80 -1.30
N PHE A 63 -19.40 -15.45 -0.73
CA PHE A 63 -19.59 -14.15 -0.07
C PHE A 63 -18.75 -14.00 1.20
N ALA A 64 -18.68 -15.06 2.03
CA ALA A 64 -17.81 -15.07 3.19
C ALA A 64 -16.33 -14.91 2.80
N GLY A 65 -15.90 -15.60 1.74
CA GLY A 65 -14.56 -15.48 1.17
C GLY A 65 -14.26 -14.08 0.63
N LEU A 66 -15.23 -13.43 -0.01
CA LEU A 66 -15.10 -12.04 -0.48
C LEU A 66 -14.85 -11.09 0.67
N VAL A 67 -15.70 -11.13 1.71
CA VAL A 67 -15.59 -10.25 2.87
C VAL A 67 -14.26 -10.49 3.60
N ALA A 68 -13.90 -11.76 3.84
CA ALA A 68 -12.64 -12.11 4.47
C ALA A 68 -11.42 -11.64 3.64
N GLY A 69 -11.47 -11.81 2.31
CA GLY A 69 -10.43 -11.37 1.40
C GLY A 69 -10.25 -9.85 1.38
N ALA A 70 -11.34 -9.09 1.28
CA ALA A 70 -11.32 -7.64 1.31
C ALA A 70 -10.78 -7.09 2.65
N CYS A 71 -11.22 -7.65 3.77
CA CYS A 71 -10.72 -7.28 5.10
C CYS A 71 -9.22 -7.58 5.23
N SER A 72 -8.75 -8.75 4.79
CA SER A 72 -7.34 -9.12 4.82
C SER A 72 -6.48 -8.16 3.99
N MET A 73 -6.94 -7.79 2.79
CA MET A 73 -6.19 -6.90 1.91
C MET A 73 -6.09 -5.48 2.49
N GLY A 74 -7.18 -4.98 3.09
CA GLY A 74 -7.19 -3.68 3.77
C GLY A 74 -6.31 -3.66 5.02
N ILE A 75 -6.39 -4.71 5.86
CA ILE A 75 -5.57 -4.84 7.06
C ILE A 75 -4.09 -5.04 6.69
N GLY A 76 -3.81 -5.82 5.64
CA GLY A 76 -2.47 -6.08 5.15
C GLY A 76 -1.77 -4.81 4.68
N GLU A 77 -2.46 -3.94 3.94
CA GLU A 77 -1.94 -2.63 3.55
C GLU A 77 -1.66 -1.74 4.77
N PHE A 78 -2.55 -1.71 5.76
CA PHE A 78 -2.32 -0.94 7.00
C PHE A 78 -1.07 -1.42 7.75
N VAL A 79 -0.94 -2.74 7.95
CA VAL A 79 0.22 -3.34 8.63
C VAL A 79 1.51 -3.13 7.84
N SER A 80 1.44 -3.17 6.50
CA SER A 80 2.58 -2.94 5.61
C SER A 80 3.09 -1.51 5.71
N VAL A 81 2.20 -0.51 5.72
CA VAL A 81 2.57 0.91 5.91
C VAL A 81 3.18 1.11 7.29
N TYR A 82 2.60 0.52 8.33
CA TYR A 82 3.17 0.62 9.68
C TYR A 82 4.57 -0.03 9.75
N SER A 83 4.76 -1.20 9.15
CA SER A 83 6.06 -1.88 9.15
C SER A 83 7.15 -1.06 8.44
N GLN A 84 6.82 -0.36 7.36
CA GLN A 84 7.74 0.54 6.66
C GLN A 84 8.17 1.71 7.55
N LEU A 85 7.22 2.34 8.25
CA LEU A 85 7.52 3.42 9.20
C LEU A 85 8.40 2.96 10.37
N ASP A 86 8.17 1.74 10.86
CA ASP A 86 8.97 1.17 11.94
C ASP A 86 10.40 0.84 11.49
N ILE A 87 10.58 0.32 10.27
CA ILE A 87 11.90 0.10 9.69
C ILE A 87 12.65 1.42 9.52
N GLU A 88 11.99 2.46 9.02
CA GLU A 88 12.59 3.78 8.81
C GLU A 88 13.06 4.42 10.12
N ARG A 89 12.23 4.34 11.17
CA ARG A 89 12.60 4.79 12.54
C ARG A 89 13.76 3.99 13.12
N ALA A 90 13.75 2.66 12.94
CA ALA A 90 14.83 1.81 13.39
C ALA A 90 16.13 2.12 12.64
N HIS A 91 16.05 2.46 11.35
CA HIS A 91 17.22 2.82 10.56
C HIS A 91 17.82 4.16 11.01
N MET A 92 16.99 5.19 11.22
CA MET A 92 17.45 6.48 11.76
C MET A 92 18.16 6.33 13.11
N LYS A 93 17.61 5.55 14.04
CA LYS A 93 18.26 5.28 15.34
C LYS A 93 19.64 4.63 15.18
N ARG A 94 19.83 3.75 14.20
CA ARG A 94 21.13 3.11 13.92
C ARG A 94 22.14 4.10 13.34
N VAL A 95 21.69 4.98 12.44
CA VAL A 95 22.57 6.00 11.83
C VAL A 95 23.02 7.02 12.89
N VAL A 96 22.09 7.53 13.70
CA VAL A 96 22.42 8.50 14.78
C VAL A 96 23.43 7.90 15.77
N ASN A 97 23.20 6.68 16.25
CA ASN A 97 24.13 6.03 17.18
C ASN A 97 25.51 5.77 16.56
N ALA A 98 25.58 5.48 15.26
CA ALA A 98 26.85 5.31 14.56
C ALA A 98 27.62 6.64 14.41
N GLU A 99 26.92 7.76 14.22
CA GLU A 99 27.53 9.10 14.19
C GLU A 99 28.04 9.54 15.56
N GLU A 100 27.35 9.18 16.65
CA GLU A 100 27.83 9.46 18.01
C GLU A 100 29.07 8.62 18.36
N THR A 101 29.10 7.35 17.99
CA THR A 101 30.26 6.46 18.22
C THR A 101 31.51 6.94 17.47
N ASN A 102 31.33 7.58 16.30
CA ASN A 102 32.44 8.11 15.50
C ASN A 102 32.91 9.52 15.95
N LYS A 103 32.18 10.20 16.84
CA LYS A 103 32.62 11.48 17.43
C LYS A 103 33.40 11.29 18.73
N GLU A 104 33.26 10.13 19.38
CA GLU A 104 33.96 9.78 20.62
C GLU A 104 35.26 8.99 20.38
N ALA A 105 35.57 8.63 19.13
CA ALA A 105 36.80 7.96 18.70
C ALA A 105 37.75 8.93 18.00
#